data_AF-A0A9D9HAH9-F1
#
_entry.id   AF-A0A9D9HAH9-F1
#
_cell.length_a   1.000
_cell.length_b   1.000
_cell.length_c   1.000
_cell.angle_alpha   90.00
_cell.angle_beta   90.00
_cell.angle_gamma   90.00
#
_symmetry.space_group_name_H-M   'P 1'
#
loop_
_entity.id
_entity.type
_entity.pdbx_description
1 polymer ?
#
loop_
_entity_poly.entity_id
_entity_poly.type
_entity_poly.pdbx_seq_one_letter_code
_entity_poly.pdbx_strand_id
1 'polypeptide(L)'
;MMQFDTIPCNDCKYCMPCPYGIDIPGILLHYNKCLNEGNIPASSRSEGYRKARRAFLVGYDRSVPRLRQASRCIGCNQCSPHCPQRIDIPAELHRIDHYVERLKQGTL
;
A
#
# COMPACT_ATOMS: atom_id res chain seq x y z
N MET A 1 14.42 11.19 -5.67
CA MET A 1 13.05 11.65 -5.33
C MET A 1 12.13 10.45 -5.53
N MET A 2 11.32 10.08 -4.53
CA MET A 2 10.31 9.03 -4.72
C MET A 2 9.17 9.61 -5.56
N GLN A 3 8.94 9.07 -6.76
CA GLN A 3 7.72 9.32 -7.51
C GLN A 3 6.61 8.46 -6.88
N PHE A 4 5.48 9.08 -6.57
CA PHE A 4 4.31 8.41 -6.04
C PHE A 4 3.25 8.42 -7.13
N ASP A 5 3.22 7.36 -7.94
CA ASP A 5 2.23 7.21 -9.00
C ASP A 5 1.05 6.38 -8.51
N THR A 6 -0.12 6.59 -9.13
CA THR A 6 -1.30 5.78 -8.90
C THR A 6 -1.07 4.36 -9.40
N ILE A 7 -1.49 3.38 -8.62
CA ILE A 7 -1.43 1.97 -8.99
C ILE A 7 -2.70 1.66 -9.80
N PRO A 8 -2.63 1.07 -11.01
CA PRO A 8 -3.80 0.85 -11.87
C PRO A 8 -4.67 -0.34 -11.40
N CYS A 9 -4.97 -0.43 -10.11
CA CYS A 9 -5.87 -1.42 -9.52
C CYS A 9 -7.32 -0.96 -9.63
N ASN A 10 -8.20 -1.86 -10.08
CA ASN A 10 -9.63 -1.61 -10.30
C ASN A 10 -10.54 -2.44 -9.37
N ASP A 11 -10.00 -3.04 -8.31
CA ASP A 11 -10.71 -3.92 -7.37
C ASP A 11 -11.44 -5.13 -8.00
N CYS A 12 -10.95 -5.66 -9.13
CA CYS A 12 -11.56 -6.84 -9.77
C CYS A 12 -11.42 -8.15 -8.97
N LYS A 13 -10.52 -8.19 -7.97
CA LYS A 13 -10.28 -9.32 -7.06
C LYS A 13 -9.78 -10.61 -7.72
N TYR A 14 -9.33 -10.60 -8.97
CA TYR A 14 -8.77 -11.81 -9.61
C TYR A 14 -7.47 -12.31 -8.97
N CYS A 15 -6.70 -11.44 -8.32
CA CYS A 15 -5.51 -11.82 -7.56
C CYS A 15 -5.83 -12.52 -6.22
N MET A 16 -7.10 -12.71 -5.88
CA MET A 16 -7.56 -13.24 -4.60
C MET A 16 -8.15 -14.66 -4.75
N PRO A 17 -8.10 -15.48 -3.68
CA PRO A 17 -7.46 -15.19 -2.39
C PRO A 17 -5.93 -15.32 -2.46
N CYS A 18 -5.21 -14.45 -1.75
CA CYS A 18 -3.79 -14.66 -1.50
C CYS A 18 -3.61 -15.83 -0.51
N PRO A 19 -2.75 -16.82 -0.78
CA PRO A 19 -2.53 -17.95 0.13
C PRO A 19 -1.95 -17.55 1.50
N TYR A 20 -1.35 -16.36 1.59
CA TYR A 20 -0.82 -15.79 2.84
C TYR A 20 -1.82 -14.84 3.53
N GLY A 21 -3.07 -14.78 3.08
CA GLY A 21 -4.14 -14.03 3.71
C GLY A 21 -4.11 -12.51 3.47
N ILE A 22 -3.26 -12.03 2.56
CA ILE A 22 -3.10 -10.60 2.25
C ILE A 22 -4.33 -10.07 1.53
N ASP A 23 -4.81 -8.89 1.93
CA ASP A 23 -5.86 -8.15 1.24
C ASP A 23 -5.26 -7.26 0.14
N ILE A 24 -4.89 -7.88 -0.98
CA ILE A 24 -4.19 -7.19 -2.07
C ILE A 24 -4.96 -5.95 -2.55
N PRO A 25 -6.25 -6.04 -2.95
CA PRO A 25 -6.94 -4.87 -3.46
C PRO A 25 -7.11 -3.78 -2.40
N GLY A 26 -7.45 -4.14 -1.16
CA GLY A 26 -7.60 -3.18 -0.07
C GLY A 26 -6.34 -2.36 0.18
N ILE A 27 -5.16 -2.97 0.08
CA ILE A 27 -3.88 -2.28 0.23
C ILE A 27 -3.64 -1.29 -0.91
N LEU A 28 -3.78 -1.73 -2.16
CA LEU A 28 -3.52 -0.89 -3.34
C LEU A 28 -4.50 0.29 -3.42
N LEU A 29 -5.78 0.05 -3.11
CA LEU A 29 -6.81 1.09 -3.05
C LEU A 29 -6.55 2.10 -1.93
N HIS A 30 -6.14 1.65 -0.74
CA HIS A 30 -5.82 2.55 0.37
C HIS A 30 -4.67 3.49 0.01
N TYR A 31 -3.62 2.95 -0.62
CA TYR A 31 -2.50 3.75 -1.11
C TYR A 31 -2.96 4.80 -2.13
N ASN A 32 -3.71 4.40 -3.16
CA ASN A 32 -4.23 5.32 -4.18
C ASN A 32 -5.14 6.40 -3.58
N LYS A 33 -6.00 6.03 -2.63
CA LYS A 33 -6.86 6.97 -1.92
C LYS A 33 -6.01 8.03 -1.20
N CYS A 34 -5.00 7.60 -0.45
CA CYS A 34 -4.12 8.54 0.24
C CYS A 34 -3.36 9.45 -0.74
N LEU A 35 -2.94 8.91 -1.89
CA LEU A 35 -2.29 9.69 -2.93
C LEU A 35 -3.22 10.77 -3.49
N ASN A 36 -4.44 10.40 -3.87
CA ASN A 36 -5.44 11.31 -4.42
C ASN A 36 -5.87 12.39 -3.41
N GLU A 37 -5.90 12.08 -2.12
CA GLU A 37 -6.23 13.01 -1.04
C GLU A 37 -5.04 13.88 -0.59
N GLY A 38 -3.84 13.72 -1.19
CA GLY A 38 -2.63 14.44 -0.77
C GLY A 38 -2.09 14.00 0.59
N ASN A 39 -2.48 12.82 1.07
CA ASN A 39 -2.09 12.24 2.35
C ASN A 39 -0.86 11.31 2.24
N ILE A 40 -0.03 11.50 1.21
CA ILE A 40 1.26 10.79 1.03
C ILE A 40 2.40 11.76 1.39
N PRO A 41 2.87 11.76 2.66
CA PRO A 41 4.01 12.58 3.02
C PRO A 41 5.29 12.16 2.29
N ALA A 42 5.97 13.14 1.70
CA ALA A 42 7.24 12.95 0.99
C ALA A 42 8.48 13.06 1.90
N SER A 43 8.39 13.79 3.01
CA SER A 43 9.47 13.98 3.98
C SER A 43 8.91 14.23 5.38
N SER A 44 9.63 13.79 6.41
CA SER A 44 9.38 14.11 7.83
C SER A 44 9.38 15.62 8.13
N ARG A 45 9.99 16.44 7.28
CA ARG A 45 10.07 17.90 7.41
C ARG A 45 8.95 18.64 6.70
N SER A 46 8.10 17.96 5.93
CA SER A 46 7.06 18.63 5.16
C SER A 46 6.00 19.24 6.07
N GLU A 47 5.45 20.38 5.67
CA GLU A 47 4.25 20.92 6.28
C GLU A 47 3.13 19.86 6.18
N GLY A 48 2.37 19.67 7.26
CA GLY A 48 1.32 18.66 7.31
C GLY A 48 1.79 17.20 7.47
N TYR A 49 3.11 16.93 7.61
CA TYR A 49 3.64 15.56 7.78
C TYR A 49 2.88 14.75 8.83
N ARG A 50 2.67 15.30 10.04
CA ARG A 50 1.97 14.60 11.12
C ARG A 50 0.52 14.25 10.75
N LYS A 51 -0.19 15.16 10.07
CA LYS A 51 -1.57 14.96 9.63
C LYS A 51 -1.64 13.86 8.56
N ALA A 52 -0.81 13.96 7.53
CA ALA A 52 -0.77 13.01 6.43
C ALA A 52 -0.31 11.62 6.91
N ARG A 53 0.74 11.54 7.73
CA ARG A 53 1.19 10.30 8.39
C ARG A 53 0.07 9.63 9.18
N ARG A 54 -0.66 10.40 10.00
CA ARG A 54 -1.78 9.87 10.80
C ARG A 54 -2.90 9.39 9.89
N ALA A 55 -3.27 10.17 8.88
CA ALA A 55 -4.31 9.80 7.92
C ALA A 55 -3.96 8.48 7.21
N PHE A 56 -2.71 8.35 6.74
CA PHE A 56 -2.23 7.13 6.09
C PHE A 56 -2.27 5.93 7.03
N LEU A 57 -1.60 6.00 8.20
CA LEU A 57 -1.44 4.83 9.09
C LEU A 57 -2.76 4.40 9.74
N VAL A 58 -3.56 5.34 10.24
CA VAL A 58 -4.86 5.03 10.86
C VAL A 58 -5.86 4.57 9.80
N GLY A 59 -5.86 5.20 8.63
CA GLY A 59 -6.67 4.75 7.50
C GLY A 59 -6.29 3.34 7.06
N TYR A 60 -4.99 3.01 7.06
CA TYR A 60 -4.52 1.70 6.64
C TYR A 60 -5.00 0.58 7.58
N ASP A 61 -4.86 0.78 8.90
CA ASP A 61 -5.35 -0.16 9.91
C ASP A 61 -6.88 -0.36 9.88
N ARG A 62 -7.63 0.67 9.45
CA ARG A 62 -9.10 0.60 9.29
C ARG A 62 -9.51 -0.11 8.01
N SER A 63 -8.81 0.16 6.91
CA SER A 63 -9.11 -0.42 5.59
C SER A 63 -8.67 -1.87 5.51
N VAL A 64 -7.53 -2.22 6.11
CA VAL A 64 -6.92 -3.55 6.02
C VAL A 64 -6.46 -4.01 7.41
N PRO A 65 -7.03 -5.11 7.95
CA PRO A 65 -6.58 -5.69 9.21
C PRO A 65 -5.08 -6.00 9.19
N ARG A 66 -4.38 -5.79 10.31
CA ARG A 66 -2.91 -5.95 10.41
C ARG A 66 -2.37 -7.31 9.95
N LEU A 67 -3.15 -8.37 10.12
CA LEU A 67 -2.80 -9.73 9.67
C LEU A 67 -2.89 -9.90 8.15
N ARG A 68 -3.48 -8.95 7.43
CA ARG A 68 -3.73 -8.97 5.99
C ARG A 68 -2.98 -7.86 5.23
N GLN A 69 -2.11 -7.11 5.91
CA GLN A 69 -1.36 -5.97 5.35
C GLN A 69 -0.13 -6.40 4.53
N ALA A 70 0.49 -5.43 3.85
CA ALA A 70 1.59 -5.64 2.89
C ALA A 70 2.82 -6.32 3.51
N SER A 71 3.12 -6.05 4.78
CA SER A 71 4.18 -6.72 5.57
C SER A 71 4.11 -8.25 5.60
N ARG A 72 2.99 -8.86 5.18
CA ARG A 72 2.82 -10.32 5.10
C ARG A 72 3.11 -10.88 3.72
N CYS A 73 3.39 -10.02 2.73
CA CYS A 73 3.84 -10.45 1.43
C CYS A 73 5.23 -11.07 1.54
N ILE A 74 5.36 -12.28 1.00
CA ILE A 74 6.64 -12.99 0.91
C ILE A 74 7.21 -13.03 -0.51
N GLY A 75 6.60 -12.32 -1.46
CA GLY A 75 7.05 -12.32 -2.85
C GLY A 75 6.79 -13.61 -3.64
N CYS A 76 5.80 -14.43 -3.26
CA CYS A 76 5.55 -15.72 -3.92
C CYS A 76 5.06 -15.63 -5.37
N ASN A 77 4.69 -14.44 -5.86
CA ASN A 77 4.25 -14.16 -7.23
C ASN A 77 2.98 -14.86 -7.73
N GLN A 78 2.24 -15.61 -6.89
CA GLN A 78 1.02 -16.31 -7.33
C GLN A 78 -0.10 -15.36 -7.77
N CYS A 79 -0.17 -14.14 -7.23
CA CYS A 79 -1.18 -13.16 -7.61
C CYS A 79 -0.95 -12.52 -8.98
N SER A 80 0.29 -12.43 -9.45
CA SER A 80 0.67 -11.64 -10.63
C SER A 80 0.06 -12.17 -11.93
N PRO A 81 0.07 -13.49 -12.23
CA PRO A 81 -0.56 -14.04 -13.42
C PRO A 81 -2.08 -13.81 -13.51
N HIS A 82 -2.74 -13.63 -12.36
CA HIS A 82 -4.18 -13.40 -12.30
C HIS A 82 -4.56 -11.92 -12.43
N CYS A 83 -3.61 -10.99 -12.40
CA CYS A 83 -3.91 -9.57 -12.50
C CYS A 83 -4.15 -9.15 -13.96
N PRO A 84 -5.38 -8.76 -14.35
CA PRO A 84 -5.66 -8.39 -15.74
C PRO A 84 -5.00 -7.06 -16.12
N GLN A 85 -4.68 -6.22 -15.13
CA GLN A 85 -3.99 -4.94 -15.30
C GLN A 85 -2.46 -5.10 -15.34
N ARG A 86 -1.95 -6.34 -15.27
CA ARG A 86 -0.52 -6.67 -15.30
C ARG A 86 0.31 -5.92 -14.26
N ILE A 87 -0.29 -5.67 -13.09
CA ILE A 87 0.39 -5.06 -11.95
C ILE A 87 1.39 -6.07 -11.41
N ASP A 88 2.64 -5.64 -11.18
CA ASP A 88 3.58 -6.38 -10.36
C ASP A 88 3.18 -6.23 -8.88
N ILE A 89 2.17 -7.01 -8.48
CA ILE A 89 1.56 -6.92 -7.16
C ILE A 89 2.60 -7.12 -6.06
N PRO A 90 3.50 -8.13 -6.10
CA PRO A 90 4.52 -8.29 -5.07
C PRO A 90 5.46 -7.09 -4.94
N ALA A 91 5.91 -6.52 -6.07
CA ALA A 91 6.76 -5.33 -6.03
C ALA A 91 6.03 -4.14 -5.40
N GLU A 92 4.77 -3.89 -5.78
CA GLU A 92 3.96 -2.82 -5.19
C GLU A 92 3.71 -3.03 -3.69
N LEU A 93 3.42 -4.27 -3.26
CA LEU A 93 3.25 -4.58 -1.84
C LEU A 93 4.53 -4.31 -1.05
N HIS A 94 5.70 -4.75 -1.53
CA HIS A 94 6.97 -4.46 -0.83
C HIS A 94 7.30 -2.97 -0.82
N ARG A 95 6.99 -2.24 -1.90
CA ARG A 95 7.17 -0.78 -1.96
C ARG A 95 6.31 -0.08 -0.91
N ILE A 96 5.03 -0.46 -0.81
CA ILE A 96 4.09 0.07 0.19
C ILE A 96 4.52 -0.31 1.60
N ASP A 97 4.97 -1.55 1.82
CA ASP A 97 5.42 -2.01 3.13
C ASP A 97 6.63 -1.20 3.62
N HIS A 98 7.65 -1.04 2.79
CA HIS A 98 8.81 -0.21 3.11
C HIS A 98 8.42 1.24 3.41
N TYR A 99 7.48 1.79 2.64
CA TYR A 99 6.94 3.13 2.90
C TYR A 99 6.21 3.22 4.24
N VAL A 100 5.37 2.24 4.56
CA VAL A 100 4.65 2.11 5.85
C VAL A 100 5.62 2.01 7.01
N GLU A 101 6.69 1.23 6.88
CA GLU A 101 7.70 1.08 7.95
C GLU A 101 8.46 2.39 8.20
N ARG A 102 8.87 3.10 7.15
CA ARG A 102 9.45 4.44 7.29
C ARG A 102 8.49 5.44 7.93
N LEU A 103 7.20 5.36 7.58
CA LEU A 103 6.16 6.14 8.24
C LEU A 103 6.07 5.81 9.73
N LYS A 104 5.99 4.53 10.11
CA LYS A 104 5.92 4.09 11.51
C LYS A 104 7.12 4.60 12.31
N GLN A 105 8.32 4.50 11.75
CA GLN A 105 9.57 4.93 12.40
C GLN A 105 9.78 6.45 12.41
N GLY A 106 9.06 7.20 11.55
CA GLY A 106 9.26 8.64 11.42
C GLY A 106 10.48 9.04 10.60
N THR A 107 11.01 8.13 9.78
CA THR A 107 12.29 8.24 9.06
C THR A 107 12.13 8.63 7.57
N LEU A 108 11.03 9.32 7.25
CA LEU A 108 10.77 9.82 5.90
C LEU A 108 11.68 10.98 5.49
#